data_AF-E9HWG4-F1
#
_entry.id   AF-E9HWG4-F1
#
_cell.length_a   1.000
_cell.length_b   1.000
_cell.length_c   1.000
_cell.angle_alpha   90.00
_cell.angle_beta   90.00
_cell.angle_gamma   90.00
#
_symmetry.space_group_name_H-M   'P 1'
#
loop_
_entity.id
_entity.type
_entity.pdbx_description
1 polymer ?
#
loop_
_entity_poly.entity_id
_entity_poly.type
_entity_poly.pdbx_seq_one_letter_code
_entity_poly.pdbx_strand_id
1 'polypeptide(L)'
;MTSSAQRRKQKEKERRARLKNQIRLQRLANNRLSRNEEQQAVETCKHLHRCLMLLRGEIKVFLASWGLAPRRDEDTSTMLRNLIDYNEIIPTFISLTPNRVEIDKRTLLKAVYARNATCHGNLPAVLRERQSFLLAWIEVAIMIGAHSLATRFRRTLNLLNDPSQSGKKAFTVPPYIIFQSLASERTRKWTKTKEAAAISLNSHLFDVVVEELGPSLNQFIKANRLRDDWSSTMDVYKDKNLLLDDCCVETFVVPHGTTNQEELINRLEKAIDAYSSPNCPPGCADQR
;
A
#
# COMPACT_ATOMS: atom_id res chain seq x y z
N MET A 1 50.39 -2.71 17.11
CA MET A 1 49.74 -1.77 18.06
C MET A 1 48.83 -0.83 17.28
N THR A 2 47.51 -0.90 17.44
CA THR A 2 46.57 0.04 16.77
C THR A 2 46.71 1.45 17.34
N SER A 3 46.81 2.49 16.50
CA SER A 3 47.01 3.87 16.96
C SER A 3 45.80 4.38 17.77
N SER A 4 46.01 5.37 18.65
CA SER A 4 44.93 5.94 19.48
C SER A 4 43.77 6.49 18.63
N ALA A 5 44.08 7.00 17.42
CA ALA A 5 43.10 7.47 16.45
C ALA A 5 42.24 6.33 15.87
N GLN A 6 42.83 5.16 15.59
CA GLN A 6 42.08 3.97 15.17
C GLN A 6 41.15 3.48 16.28
N ARG A 7 41.62 3.49 17.54
CA ARG A 7 40.78 3.13 18.70
C ARG A 7 39.61 4.09 18.92
N ARG A 8 39.81 5.41 18.70
CA ARG A 8 38.73 6.41 18.77
C ARG A 8 37.68 6.22 17.67
N LYS A 9 38.12 6.03 16.41
CA LYS A 9 37.20 5.74 15.28
C LYS A 9 36.40 4.46 15.50
N GLN A 10 37.03 3.42 16.03
CA GLN A 10 36.37 2.15 16.34
C GLN A 10 35.31 2.32 17.44
N LYS A 11 35.63 3.01 18.55
CA LYS A 11 34.66 3.32 19.61
C LYS A 11 33.50 4.17 19.12
N GLU A 12 33.74 5.12 18.21
CA GLU A 12 32.67 5.93 17.64
C GLU A 12 31.76 5.12 16.71
N LYS A 13 32.33 4.22 15.90
CA LYS A 13 31.56 3.28 15.07
C LYS A 13 30.69 2.36 15.92
N GLU A 14 31.23 1.81 17.01
CA GLU A 14 30.50 0.98 17.97
C GLU A 14 29.37 1.76 18.66
N ARG A 15 29.63 3.01 19.09
CA ARG A 15 28.61 3.88 19.67
C ARG A 15 27.48 4.17 18.68
N ARG A 16 27.80 4.49 17.42
CA ARG A 16 26.81 4.71 16.35
C ARG A 16 26.01 3.44 16.08
N ALA A 17 26.65 2.27 16.05
CA ALA A 17 25.97 0.98 15.87
C ALA A 17 25.02 0.67 17.02
N ARG A 18 25.43 0.89 18.28
CA ARG A 18 24.56 0.73 19.46
C ARG A 18 23.36 1.66 19.42
N LEU A 19 23.56 2.94 19.09
CA LEU A 19 22.47 3.91 18.97
C LEU A 19 21.49 3.51 17.86
N LYS A 20 21.99 3.10 16.67
CA LYS A 20 21.15 2.58 15.58
C LYS A 20 20.32 1.38 16.03
N ASN A 21 20.92 0.44 16.76
CA ASN A 21 20.22 -0.73 17.27
C ASN A 21 19.16 -0.35 18.32
N GLN A 22 19.46 0.58 19.23
CA GLN A 22 18.49 1.06 20.22
C GLN A 22 17.29 1.74 19.56
N ILE A 23 17.52 2.61 18.57
CA ILE A 23 16.45 3.24 17.78
C ILE A 23 15.63 2.17 17.04
N ARG A 24 16.29 1.15 16.47
CA ARG A 24 15.62 0.02 15.82
C ARG A 24 14.68 -0.70 16.78
N LEU A 25 15.17 -1.07 17.97
CA LEU A 25 14.40 -1.76 18.99
C LEU A 25 13.21 -0.92 19.50
N GLN A 26 13.40 0.38 19.71
CA GLN A 26 12.29 1.29 20.06
C GLN A 26 11.24 1.37 18.96
N ARG A 27 11.65 1.47 17.69
CA ARG A 27 10.70 1.46 16.56
C ARG A 27 9.92 0.15 16.49
N LEU A 28 10.58 -0.98 16.74
CA LEU A 28 9.93 -2.28 16.76
C LEU A 28 8.91 -2.38 17.89
N ALA A 29 9.27 -1.96 19.10
CA ALA A 29 8.35 -1.91 20.22
C ALA A 29 7.12 -1.03 19.90
N ASN A 30 7.34 0.15 19.31
CA ASN A 30 6.26 1.06 18.91
C ASN A 30 5.41 0.56 17.74
N ASN A 31 5.89 -0.42 16.98
CA ASN A 31 5.20 -0.98 15.82
C ASN A 31 4.56 -2.34 16.11
N ARG A 32 4.54 -2.75 17.38
CA ARG A 32 3.79 -3.91 17.84
C ARG A 32 2.42 -3.45 18.28
N LEU A 33 1.39 -4.08 17.73
CA LEU A 33 0.01 -3.89 18.11
C LEU A 33 -0.46 -5.13 18.87
N SER A 34 -1.40 -4.95 19.79
CA SER A 34 -2.19 -6.06 20.32
C SER A 34 -3.10 -6.64 19.24
N ARG A 35 -3.61 -7.86 19.44
CA ARG A 35 -4.50 -8.51 18.47
C ARG A 35 -5.74 -7.66 18.12
N ASN A 36 -6.32 -6.97 19.11
CA ASN A 36 -7.47 -6.10 18.89
C ASN A 36 -7.08 -4.85 18.09
N GLU A 37 -5.92 -4.26 18.36
CA GLU A 37 -5.39 -3.13 17.59
C GLU A 37 -5.05 -3.53 16.16
N GLU A 38 -4.50 -4.73 15.93
CA GLU A 38 -4.26 -5.26 14.60
C GLU A 38 -5.56 -5.41 13.83
N GLN A 39 -6.59 -6.01 14.44
CA GLN A 39 -7.90 -6.15 13.80
C GLN A 39 -8.51 -4.79 13.45
N GLN A 40 -8.44 -3.82 14.37
CA GLN A 40 -8.92 -2.46 14.09
C GLN A 40 -8.12 -1.77 12.98
N ALA A 41 -6.80 -1.95 12.97
CA ALA A 41 -5.93 -1.38 11.95
C ALA A 41 -6.18 -2.01 10.58
N VAL A 42 -6.45 -3.32 10.52
CA VAL A 42 -6.86 -4.03 9.30
C VAL A 42 -8.14 -3.45 8.75
N GLU A 43 -9.20 -3.33 9.56
CA GLU A 43 -10.46 -2.72 9.11
C GLU A 43 -10.27 -1.29 8.62
N THR A 44 -9.52 -0.49 9.37
CA THR A 44 -9.16 0.88 8.99
C THR A 44 -8.41 0.89 7.66
N CYS A 45 -7.44 0.00 7.47
CA CYS A 45 -6.64 -0.12 6.26
C CYS A 45 -7.53 -0.39 5.03
N LYS A 46 -8.52 -1.29 5.15
CA LYS A 46 -9.47 -1.56 4.07
C LYS A 46 -10.31 -0.33 3.70
N HIS A 47 -10.76 0.45 4.69
CA HIS A 47 -11.47 1.70 4.42
C HIS A 47 -10.60 2.72 3.68
N LEU A 48 -9.34 2.88 4.13
CA LEU A 48 -8.38 3.76 3.48
C LEU A 48 -8.05 3.31 2.04
N HIS A 49 -7.89 2.01 1.81
CA HIS A 49 -7.63 1.47 0.48
C HIS A 49 -8.76 1.77 -0.50
N ARG A 50 -10.02 1.64 -0.08
CA ARG A 50 -11.18 2.00 -0.90
C ARG A 50 -11.17 3.49 -1.27
N CYS A 51 -10.78 4.36 -0.33
CA CYS A 51 -10.61 5.79 -0.62
C CYS A 51 -9.54 6.02 -1.70
N LEU A 52 -8.39 5.32 -1.62
CA LEU A 52 -7.31 5.43 -2.61
C LEU A 52 -7.75 5.04 -4.01
N MET A 53 -8.53 3.97 -4.16
CA MET A 53 -9.02 3.53 -5.47
C MET A 53 -9.91 4.60 -6.13
N LEU A 54 -10.71 5.30 -5.34
CA LEU A 54 -11.52 6.41 -5.84
C LEU A 54 -10.67 7.65 -6.15
N LEU A 55 -9.68 7.96 -5.31
CA LEU A 55 -8.77 9.10 -5.50
C LEU A 55 -7.99 9.00 -6.81
N ARG A 56 -7.51 7.80 -7.16
CA ARG A 56 -6.74 7.57 -8.38
C ARG A 56 -7.46 8.06 -9.63
N GLY A 57 -8.75 7.73 -9.77
CA GLY A 57 -9.56 8.13 -10.92
C GLY A 57 -9.64 9.64 -11.07
N GLU A 58 -9.92 10.34 -9.96
CA GLU A 58 -10.02 11.81 -9.96
C GLU A 58 -8.69 12.50 -10.25
N ILE A 59 -7.56 11.99 -9.72
CA ILE A 59 -6.24 12.55 -10.06
C ILE A 59 -5.97 12.39 -11.56
N LYS A 60 -6.36 11.26 -12.16
CA LYS A 60 -6.16 11.01 -13.60
C LYS A 60 -6.97 11.98 -14.44
N VAL A 61 -8.24 12.22 -14.07
CA VAL A 61 -9.10 13.21 -14.73
C VAL A 61 -8.51 14.61 -14.63
N PHE A 62 -8.03 14.99 -13.44
CA PHE A 62 -7.39 16.28 -13.23
C PHE A 62 -6.13 16.43 -14.10
N LEU A 63 -5.19 15.49 -14.04
CA LEU A 63 -3.99 15.52 -14.88
C LEU A 63 -4.32 15.57 -16.38
N ALA A 64 -5.36 14.84 -16.82
CA ALA A 64 -5.81 14.89 -18.20
C ALA A 64 -6.36 16.26 -18.62
N SER A 65 -7.04 16.98 -17.73
CA SER A 65 -7.51 18.34 -18.00
C SER A 65 -6.39 19.35 -18.25
N TRP A 66 -5.18 19.04 -17.77
CA TRP A 66 -3.96 19.81 -18.02
C TRP A 66 -3.09 19.26 -19.17
N GLY A 67 -3.54 18.20 -19.85
CA GLY A 67 -2.71 17.52 -20.87
C GLY A 67 -1.53 16.73 -20.30
N LEU A 68 -1.53 16.48 -18.98
CA LEU A 68 -0.48 15.78 -18.22
C LEU A 68 -0.89 14.36 -17.82
N ALA A 69 -1.90 13.78 -18.49
CA ALA A 69 -2.32 12.42 -18.20
C ALA A 69 -1.14 11.44 -18.36
N PRO A 70 -0.93 10.52 -17.39
CA PRO A 70 0.06 9.47 -17.53
C PRO A 70 -0.11 8.69 -18.85
N ARG A 71 0.98 8.54 -19.60
CA ARG A 71 0.98 7.74 -20.84
C ARG A 71 0.97 6.24 -20.57
N ARG A 72 1.46 5.84 -19.41
CA ARG A 72 1.48 4.45 -18.91
C ARG A 72 0.55 4.33 -17.71
N ASP A 73 0.24 3.10 -17.33
CA ASP A 73 -0.52 2.86 -16.11
C ASP A 73 0.36 3.20 -14.90
N GLU A 74 0.04 4.31 -14.23
CA GLU A 74 0.76 4.78 -13.05
C GLU A 74 -0.05 4.52 -11.78
N ASP A 75 0.65 4.18 -10.71
CA ASP A 75 0.03 4.03 -9.40
C ASP A 75 -0.28 5.39 -8.75
N THR A 76 -1.12 5.39 -7.72
CA THR A 76 -1.51 6.61 -7.02
C THR A 76 -0.33 7.34 -6.36
N SER A 77 0.74 6.63 -5.96
CA SER A 77 1.93 7.24 -5.35
C SER A 77 2.69 8.08 -6.37
N THR A 78 2.93 7.53 -7.56
CA THR A 78 3.58 8.23 -8.66
C THR A 78 2.74 9.44 -9.08
N MET A 79 1.43 9.27 -9.26
CA MET A 79 0.55 10.37 -9.63
C MET A 79 0.53 11.50 -8.59
N LEU A 80 0.53 11.18 -7.29
CA LEU A 80 0.63 12.17 -6.21
C LEU A 80 1.99 12.89 -6.21
N ARG A 81 3.09 12.20 -6.56
CA ARG A 81 4.41 12.83 -6.71
C ARG A 81 4.46 13.74 -7.93
N ASN A 82 3.87 13.33 -9.04
CA ASN A 82 3.76 14.17 -10.23
C ASN A 82 3.02 15.48 -9.90
N LEU A 83 1.98 15.45 -9.04
CA LEU A 83 1.32 16.68 -8.58
C LEU A 83 2.29 17.63 -7.84
N ILE A 84 3.23 17.10 -7.05
CA ILE A 84 4.27 17.88 -6.39
C ILE A 84 5.18 18.51 -7.43
N ASP A 85 5.72 17.68 -8.32
CA ASP A 85 6.70 18.11 -9.32
C ASP A 85 6.10 19.15 -10.28
N TYR A 86 4.87 18.94 -10.74
CA TYR A 86 4.17 19.90 -11.58
C TYR A 86 3.82 21.20 -10.87
N ASN A 87 3.51 21.16 -9.57
CA ASN A 87 3.27 22.39 -8.80
C ASN A 87 4.54 23.23 -8.61
N GLU A 88 5.72 22.61 -8.62
CA GLU A 88 7.00 23.33 -8.56
C GLU A 88 7.39 23.93 -9.92
N ILE A 89 7.03 23.26 -11.02
CA ILE A 89 7.47 23.65 -12.37
C ILE A 89 6.48 24.59 -13.06
N ILE A 90 5.18 24.39 -12.87
CA ILE A 90 4.13 25.10 -13.60
C ILE A 90 3.54 26.17 -12.67
N PRO A 91 3.82 27.47 -12.92
CA PRO A 91 3.15 28.54 -12.22
C PRO A 91 1.65 28.35 -12.38
N THR A 92 0.89 28.37 -11.29
CA THR A 92 -0.58 28.26 -11.24
C THR A 92 -1.23 26.87 -11.32
N PHE A 93 -0.44 25.79 -11.37
CA PHE A 93 -0.96 24.42 -11.50
C PHE A 93 -2.03 24.06 -10.45
N ILE A 94 -1.74 24.32 -9.17
CA ILE A 94 -2.71 24.13 -8.09
C ILE A 94 -3.43 25.45 -7.74
N SER A 95 -2.73 26.58 -7.83
CA SER A 95 -3.23 27.88 -7.33
C SER A 95 -4.30 28.56 -8.18
N LEU A 96 -4.65 28.02 -9.36
CA LEU A 96 -5.78 28.49 -10.19
C LEU A 96 -6.95 27.49 -10.31
N THR A 97 -7.01 26.44 -9.51
CA THR A 97 -8.30 25.75 -9.34
C THR A 97 -9.30 26.71 -8.70
N PRO A 98 -10.59 26.72 -9.11
CA PRO A 98 -11.57 27.76 -8.77
C PRO A 98 -11.72 28.10 -7.27
N ASN A 99 -11.15 27.28 -6.39
CA ASN A 99 -11.24 27.39 -4.94
C ASN A 99 -10.01 27.97 -4.23
N ARG A 100 -8.97 28.47 -4.94
CA ARG A 100 -7.79 29.17 -4.37
C ARG A 100 -7.29 28.59 -3.03
N VAL A 101 -7.16 27.26 -2.92
CA VAL A 101 -6.51 26.66 -1.76
C VAL A 101 -5.03 26.52 -2.12
N GLU A 102 -4.20 27.38 -1.55
CA GLU A 102 -2.75 27.16 -1.57
C GLU A 102 -2.48 25.90 -0.75
N ILE A 103 -2.06 24.83 -1.43
CA ILE A 103 -1.75 23.57 -0.77
C ILE A 103 -0.24 23.42 -0.73
N ASP A 104 0.27 23.23 0.46
CA ASP A 104 1.69 23.07 0.66
C ASP A 104 2.15 21.67 0.20
N LYS A 105 3.42 21.59 -0.18
CA LYS A 105 4.10 20.34 -0.51
C LYS A 105 3.96 19.29 0.60
N ARG A 106 3.73 19.71 1.85
CA ARG A 106 3.61 18.83 3.01
C ARG A 106 2.31 18.03 2.98
N THR A 107 1.18 18.60 2.57
CA THR A 107 -0.08 17.85 2.40
C THR A 107 0.08 16.75 1.34
N LEU A 108 0.68 17.05 0.20
CA LEU A 108 0.92 16.05 -0.85
C LEU A 108 1.88 14.94 -0.38
N LEU A 109 2.98 15.30 0.30
CA LEU A 109 3.89 14.31 0.90
C LEU A 109 3.18 13.44 1.96
N LYS A 110 2.27 14.04 2.73
CA LYS A 110 1.44 13.31 3.69
C LYS A 110 0.49 12.34 2.99
N ALA A 111 -0.12 12.75 1.88
CA ALA A 111 -0.97 11.88 1.06
C ALA A 111 -0.19 10.70 0.46
N VAL A 112 1.05 10.92 -0.01
CA VAL A 112 1.96 9.85 -0.46
C VAL A 112 2.30 8.90 0.67
N TYR A 113 2.63 9.44 1.85
CA TYR A 113 2.91 8.61 3.03
C TYR A 113 1.70 7.78 3.45
N ALA A 114 0.50 8.37 3.47
CA ALA A 114 -0.75 7.69 3.76
C ALA A 114 -1.02 6.53 2.78
N ARG A 115 -0.79 6.76 1.47
CA ARG A 115 -0.91 5.71 0.45
C ARG A 115 0.02 4.57 0.77
N ASN A 116 1.29 4.86 0.98
CA ASN A 116 2.29 3.82 1.21
C ASN A 116 2.00 3.05 2.49
N ALA A 117 1.65 3.72 3.58
CA ALA A 117 1.27 3.05 4.82
C ALA A 117 0.06 2.11 4.63
N THR A 118 -0.92 2.51 3.83
CA THR A 118 -2.11 1.70 3.53
C THR A 118 -1.77 0.51 2.62
N CYS A 119 -1.14 0.76 1.46
CA CYS A 119 -0.84 -0.28 0.47
C CYS A 119 0.20 -1.30 0.94
N HIS A 120 1.15 -0.89 1.78
CA HIS A 120 2.17 -1.76 2.36
C HIS A 120 1.77 -2.32 3.72
N GLY A 121 0.49 -2.22 4.13
CA GLY A 121 0.02 -2.84 5.36
C GLY A 121 0.77 -2.39 6.62
N ASN A 122 1.20 -1.12 6.69
CA ASN A 122 1.82 -0.55 7.88
C ASN A 122 0.73 -0.24 8.92
N LEU A 123 0.20 -1.30 9.53
CA LEU A 123 -0.92 -1.23 10.48
C LEU A 123 -0.66 -0.25 11.64
N PRO A 124 0.55 -0.17 12.24
CA PRO A 124 0.81 0.81 13.29
C PRO A 124 0.63 2.26 12.83
N ALA A 125 1.13 2.59 11.64
CA ALA A 125 0.95 3.93 11.07
C ALA A 125 -0.51 4.20 10.71
N VAL A 126 -1.18 3.23 10.09
CA VAL A 126 -2.61 3.31 9.77
C VAL A 126 -3.43 3.61 11.03
N LEU A 127 -3.23 2.85 12.11
CA LEU A 127 -3.99 3.02 13.33
C LEU A 127 -3.76 4.40 13.97
N ARG A 128 -2.50 4.83 14.07
CA ARG A 128 -2.14 6.12 14.71
C ARG A 128 -2.52 7.33 13.88
N GLU A 129 -2.40 7.25 12.57
CA GLU A 129 -2.42 8.43 11.69
C GLU A 129 -3.65 8.51 10.78
N ARG A 130 -4.58 7.54 10.86
CA ARG A 130 -5.81 7.45 10.03
C ARG A 130 -6.53 8.77 9.79
N GLN A 131 -6.68 9.59 10.83
CA GLN A 131 -7.35 10.89 10.71
C GLN A 131 -6.54 11.86 9.84
N SER A 132 -5.24 11.98 10.10
CA SER A 132 -4.35 12.82 9.30
C SER A 132 -4.22 12.34 7.86
N PHE A 133 -4.31 11.02 7.62
CA PHE A 133 -4.30 10.43 6.27
C PHE A 133 -5.54 10.84 5.48
N LEU A 134 -6.72 10.67 6.06
CA LEU A 134 -7.97 11.06 5.39
C LEU A 134 -8.06 12.57 5.18
N LEU A 135 -7.62 13.39 6.14
CA LEU A 135 -7.58 14.84 5.98
C LEU A 135 -6.69 15.26 4.81
N ALA A 136 -5.49 14.67 4.68
CA ALA A 136 -4.62 14.94 3.54
C ALA A 136 -5.29 14.55 2.21
N TRP A 137 -5.96 13.41 2.11
CA TRP A 137 -6.69 13.03 0.89
C TRP A 137 -7.94 13.88 0.63
N ILE A 138 -8.62 14.37 1.67
CA ILE A 138 -9.73 15.33 1.54
C ILE A 138 -9.21 16.63 0.93
N GLU A 139 -8.09 17.16 1.42
CA GLU A 139 -7.46 18.35 0.88
C GLU A 139 -7.04 18.14 -0.58
N VAL A 140 -6.42 17.00 -0.91
CA VAL A 140 -6.09 16.66 -2.29
C VAL A 140 -7.34 16.57 -3.17
N ALA A 141 -8.44 15.96 -2.69
CA ALA A 141 -9.67 15.89 -3.47
C ALA A 141 -10.29 17.29 -3.71
N ILE A 142 -10.23 18.19 -2.72
CA ILE A 142 -10.68 19.58 -2.88
C ILE A 142 -9.82 20.31 -3.91
N MET A 143 -8.50 20.10 -3.85
CA MET A 143 -7.51 20.69 -4.76
C MET A 143 -7.85 20.42 -6.22
N ILE A 144 -8.08 19.15 -6.55
CA ILE A 144 -8.29 18.72 -7.93
C ILE A 144 -9.74 18.94 -8.39
N GLY A 145 -10.56 19.66 -7.62
CA GLY A 145 -11.97 19.94 -7.92
C GLY A 145 -12.94 18.78 -7.65
N ALA A 146 -12.47 17.68 -7.06
CA ALA A 146 -13.27 16.47 -6.77
C ALA A 146 -14.06 16.60 -5.45
N HIS A 147 -14.93 17.61 -5.33
CA HIS A 147 -15.68 17.90 -4.09
C HIS A 147 -16.61 16.77 -3.63
N SER A 148 -17.20 16.03 -4.58
CA SER A 148 -18.02 14.86 -4.28
C SER A 148 -17.19 13.76 -3.60
N LEU A 149 -15.94 13.57 -4.05
CA LEU A 149 -14.99 12.64 -3.44
C LEU A 149 -14.54 13.13 -2.07
N ALA A 150 -14.25 14.42 -1.90
CA ALA A 150 -13.91 14.99 -0.59
C ALA A 150 -15.05 14.78 0.43
N THR A 151 -16.30 14.98 0.01
CA THR A 151 -17.49 14.72 0.83
C THR A 151 -17.58 13.26 1.22
N ARG A 152 -17.30 12.36 0.27
CA ARG A 152 -17.20 10.92 0.53
C ARG A 152 -16.15 10.69 1.62
N PHE A 153 -14.89 11.09 1.44
CA PHE A 153 -13.83 10.86 2.42
C PHE A 153 -14.15 11.40 3.82
N ARG A 154 -14.84 12.55 3.93
CA ARG A 154 -15.34 13.05 5.23
C ARG A 154 -16.32 12.06 5.90
N ARG A 155 -17.19 11.40 5.14
CA ARG A 155 -18.07 10.34 5.67
C ARG A 155 -17.26 9.16 6.19
N THR A 156 -16.20 8.72 5.48
CA THR A 156 -15.30 7.67 6.00
C THR A 156 -14.62 8.12 7.28
N LEU A 157 -14.15 9.36 7.35
CA LEU A 157 -13.52 9.90 8.55
C LEU A 157 -14.47 9.86 9.75
N ASN A 158 -15.72 10.32 9.56
CA ASN A 158 -16.74 10.28 10.59
C ASN A 158 -17.05 8.85 11.01
N LEU A 159 -17.17 7.93 10.05
CA LEU A 159 -17.41 6.51 10.31
C LEU A 159 -16.29 5.87 11.14
N LEU A 160 -15.03 6.16 10.83
CA LEU A 160 -13.88 5.62 11.58
C LEU A 160 -13.69 6.25 12.96
N ASN A 161 -14.30 7.41 13.20
CA ASN A 161 -14.27 8.10 14.49
C ASN A 161 -15.48 7.77 15.38
N ASP A 162 -16.52 7.13 14.83
CA ASP A 162 -17.73 6.74 15.55
C ASP A 162 -17.73 5.22 15.82
N PRO A 163 -17.48 4.79 17.08
CA PRO A 163 -17.49 3.38 17.44
C PRO A 163 -18.81 2.66 17.13
N SER A 164 -19.93 3.39 17.10
CA SER A 164 -21.26 2.84 16.81
C SER A 164 -21.46 2.45 15.35
N GLN A 165 -20.57 2.89 14.45
CA GLN A 165 -20.62 2.59 13.02
C GLN A 165 -19.63 1.49 12.60
N SER A 166 -19.03 0.80 13.57
CA SER A 166 -18.12 -0.33 13.32
C SER A 166 -18.75 -1.36 12.37
N GLY A 167 -18.00 -1.76 11.35
CA GLY A 167 -18.43 -2.74 10.33
C GLY A 167 -19.25 -2.16 9.16
N LYS A 168 -19.66 -0.89 9.20
CA LYS A 168 -20.35 -0.26 8.06
C LYS A 168 -19.34 0.21 7.02
N LYS A 169 -19.70 0.08 5.74
CA LYS A 169 -18.88 0.58 4.62
C LYS A 169 -19.40 1.94 4.14
N ALA A 170 -18.51 2.94 4.11
CA ALA A 170 -18.87 4.30 3.69
C ALA A 170 -19.27 4.38 2.20
N PHE A 171 -18.69 3.53 1.34
CA PHE A 171 -18.94 3.53 -0.10
C PHE A 171 -19.05 2.12 -0.64
N THR A 172 -20.26 1.56 -0.63
CA THR A 172 -20.53 0.36 -1.42
C THR A 172 -21.81 0.56 -2.19
N VAL A 173 -21.67 0.73 -3.51
CA VAL A 173 -22.65 0.13 -4.40
C VAL A 173 -22.47 -1.38 -4.23
N PRO A 174 -23.51 -2.15 -3.91
CA PRO A 174 -23.38 -3.59 -3.74
C PRO A 174 -22.71 -4.24 -4.96
N PRO A 175 -21.71 -5.14 -4.77
CA PRO A 175 -20.97 -5.73 -5.88
C PRO A 175 -21.86 -6.39 -6.93
N TYR A 176 -22.95 -7.03 -6.51
CA TYR A 176 -23.90 -7.67 -7.42
C TYR A 176 -24.51 -6.69 -8.44
N ILE A 177 -24.79 -5.43 -8.04
CA ILE A 177 -25.32 -4.40 -8.96
C ILE A 177 -24.29 -4.04 -10.01
N ILE A 178 -23.03 -3.90 -9.59
CA ILE A 178 -21.91 -3.57 -10.48
C ILE A 178 -21.69 -4.68 -11.50
N PHE A 179 -21.63 -5.94 -11.05
CA PHE A 179 -21.38 -7.08 -11.94
C PHE A 179 -22.56 -7.42 -12.83
N GLN A 180 -23.80 -7.20 -12.39
CA GLN A 180 -24.97 -7.33 -13.25
C GLN A 180 -24.94 -6.29 -14.38
N SER A 181 -24.57 -5.04 -14.04
CA SER A 181 -24.40 -3.97 -15.03
C SER A 181 -23.28 -4.32 -16.02
N LEU A 182 -22.15 -4.84 -15.53
CA LEU A 182 -21.04 -5.28 -16.36
C LEU A 182 -21.43 -6.43 -17.31
N ALA A 183 -22.17 -7.42 -16.83
CA ALA A 183 -22.60 -8.57 -17.62
C ALA A 183 -23.54 -8.17 -18.77
N SER A 184 -24.31 -7.10 -18.59
CA SER A 184 -25.18 -6.54 -19.64
C SER A 184 -24.42 -5.74 -20.71
N GLU A 185 -23.16 -5.38 -20.44
CA GLU A 185 -22.39 -4.49 -21.29
C GLU A 185 -21.67 -5.24 -22.43
N ARG A 186 -22.02 -4.91 -23.68
CA ARG A 186 -21.48 -5.59 -24.88
C ARG A 186 -20.25 -4.92 -25.50
N THR A 187 -19.85 -3.74 -25.04
CA THR A 187 -18.72 -3.01 -25.63
C THR A 187 -17.38 -3.53 -25.13
N ARG A 188 -16.34 -3.47 -25.99
CA ARG A 188 -14.95 -3.74 -25.58
C ARG A 188 -14.23 -2.51 -25.01
N LYS A 189 -14.78 -1.30 -25.19
CA LYS A 189 -14.20 -0.05 -24.67
C LYS A 189 -14.13 -0.05 -23.15
N TRP A 190 -13.19 0.71 -22.57
CA TRP A 190 -13.12 0.95 -21.14
C TRP A 190 -14.19 1.98 -20.73
N THR A 191 -15.14 1.55 -19.91
CA THR A 191 -16.30 2.36 -19.49
C THR A 191 -16.32 2.55 -17.98
N LYS A 192 -17.15 3.47 -17.50
CA LYS A 192 -17.33 3.71 -16.05
C LYS A 192 -17.80 2.47 -15.30
N THR A 193 -18.61 1.62 -15.93
CA THR A 193 -19.08 0.35 -15.33
C THR A 193 -17.93 -0.65 -15.17
N LYS A 194 -17.08 -0.81 -16.20
CA LYS A 194 -15.86 -1.63 -16.11
C LYS A 194 -14.88 -1.11 -15.07
N GLU A 195 -14.70 0.21 -15.00
CA GLU A 195 -13.88 0.85 -13.98
C GLU A 195 -14.43 0.59 -12.57
N ALA A 196 -15.74 0.74 -12.36
CA ALA A 196 -16.38 0.43 -11.09
C ALA A 196 -16.24 -1.06 -10.71
N ALA A 197 -16.37 -1.97 -11.68
CA ALA A 197 -16.16 -3.40 -11.46
C ALA A 197 -14.70 -3.72 -11.09
N ALA A 198 -13.73 -3.13 -11.79
CA ALA A 198 -12.31 -3.28 -11.48
C ALA A 198 -11.96 -2.75 -10.10
N ILE A 199 -12.48 -1.58 -9.72
CA ILE A 199 -12.33 -1.02 -8.36
C ILE A 199 -12.94 -1.96 -7.31
N SER A 200 -14.12 -2.51 -7.59
CA SER A 200 -14.78 -3.47 -6.69
C SER A 200 -13.95 -4.74 -6.53
N LEU A 201 -13.48 -5.35 -7.62
CA LEU A 201 -12.61 -6.54 -7.57
C LEU A 201 -11.33 -6.26 -6.80
N ASN A 202 -10.66 -5.15 -7.09
CA ASN A 202 -9.41 -4.78 -6.42
C ASN A 202 -9.63 -4.61 -4.91
N SER A 203 -10.74 -3.98 -4.49
CA SER A 203 -11.07 -3.90 -3.07
C SER A 203 -11.26 -5.26 -2.40
N HIS A 204 -11.84 -6.26 -3.09
CA HIS A 204 -12.01 -7.59 -2.50
C HIS A 204 -10.68 -8.35 -2.46
N LEU A 205 -9.85 -8.23 -3.51
CA LEU A 205 -8.52 -8.80 -3.51
C LEU A 205 -7.65 -8.20 -2.40
N PHE A 206 -7.76 -6.90 -2.16
CA PHE A 206 -7.05 -6.24 -1.06
C PHE A 206 -7.53 -6.72 0.31
N ASP A 207 -8.84 -6.97 0.50
CA ASP A 207 -9.37 -7.55 1.73
C ASP A 207 -8.70 -8.92 1.99
N VAL A 208 -8.63 -9.81 0.99
CA VAL A 208 -7.94 -11.11 1.07
C VAL A 208 -6.45 -10.96 1.40
N VAL A 209 -5.78 -10.00 0.76
CA VAL A 209 -4.34 -9.75 1.01
C VAL A 209 -4.09 -9.35 2.46
N VAL A 210 -4.94 -8.49 3.04
CA VAL A 210 -4.72 -7.93 4.38
C VAL A 210 -5.25 -8.86 5.48
N GLU A 211 -6.28 -9.67 5.22
CA GLU A 211 -6.88 -10.57 6.22
C GLU A 211 -6.26 -11.96 6.24
N GLU A 212 -5.82 -12.47 5.10
CA GLU A 212 -5.35 -13.85 4.98
C GLU A 212 -3.87 -13.90 4.61
N LEU A 213 -3.53 -13.41 3.42
CA LEU A 213 -2.18 -13.61 2.87
C LEU A 213 -1.10 -12.93 3.73
N GLY A 214 -1.27 -11.66 4.08
CA GLY A 214 -0.32 -10.89 4.88
C GLY A 214 -0.10 -11.49 6.27
N PRO A 215 -1.15 -11.76 7.05
CA PRO A 215 -1.01 -12.44 8.34
C PRO A 215 -0.33 -13.81 8.23
N SER A 216 -0.70 -14.64 7.25
CA SER A 216 -0.08 -15.96 7.04
C SER A 216 1.40 -15.85 6.67
N LEU A 217 1.78 -14.94 5.78
CA LEU A 217 3.17 -14.69 5.42
C LEU A 217 3.98 -14.20 6.62
N ASN A 218 3.45 -13.24 7.38
CA ASN A 218 4.12 -12.72 8.57
C ASN A 218 4.29 -13.82 9.64
N GLN A 219 3.29 -14.69 9.82
CA GLN A 219 3.38 -15.84 10.71
C GLN A 219 4.45 -16.83 10.25
N PHE A 220 4.52 -17.13 8.95
CA PHE A 220 5.54 -18.00 8.37
C PHE A 220 6.96 -17.43 8.57
N ILE A 221 7.17 -16.16 8.22
CA ILE A 221 8.44 -15.44 8.40
C ILE A 221 8.87 -15.50 9.88
N LYS A 222 7.92 -15.29 10.80
CA LYS A 222 8.17 -15.36 12.25
C LYS A 222 8.54 -16.77 12.71
N ALA A 223 7.78 -17.78 12.30
CA ALA A 223 7.99 -19.17 12.70
C ALA A 223 9.38 -19.68 12.27
N ASN A 224 9.82 -19.24 11.09
CA ASN A 224 11.10 -19.63 10.50
C ASN A 224 12.25 -18.66 10.81
N ARG A 225 12.01 -17.61 11.62
CA ARG A 225 13.01 -16.60 12.00
C ARG A 225 13.73 -15.97 10.80
N LEU A 226 13.02 -15.81 9.68
CA LEU A 226 13.57 -15.20 8.47
C LEU A 226 13.80 -13.68 8.63
N ARG A 227 13.24 -13.09 9.69
CA ARG A 227 13.37 -11.67 10.00
C ARG A 227 13.45 -11.44 11.51
N ASP A 228 14.49 -10.73 11.96
CA ASP A 228 14.71 -10.40 13.37
C ASP A 228 13.76 -9.32 13.92
N ASP A 229 12.99 -8.64 13.06
CA ASP A 229 12.35 -7.36 13.34
C ASP A 229 10.80 -7.46 13.41
N TRP A 230 10.28 -8.44 14.17
CA TRP A 230 8.83 -8.66 14.32
C TRP A 230 8.07 -7.35 14.65
N SER A 231 7.14 -7.00 13.76
CA SER A 231 6.23 -5.87 13.84
C SER A 231 4.87 -6.22 13.23
N SER A 232 3.85 -5.41 13.49
CA SER A 232 2.51 -5.54 12.88
C SER A 232 2.46 -4.96 11.44
N THR A 233 3.61 -4.81 10.78
CA THR A 233 3.68 -4.38 9.38
C THR A 233 3.53 -5.60 8.47
N MET A 234 2.57 -5.56 7.55
CA MET A 234 2.22 -6.63 6.62
C MET A 234 2.52 -6.19 5.19
N ASP A 235 3.76 -5.77 4.93
CA ASP A 235 4.17 -5.38 3.59
C ASP A 235 4.37 -6.64 2.75
N VAL A 236 3.26 -7.18 2.25
CA VAL A 236 3.22 -8.45 1.50
C VAL A 236 4.18 -8.45 0.32
N TYR A 237 4.40 -7.30 -0.33
CA TYR A 237 5.34 -7.19 -1.42
C TYR A 237 6.79 -7.35 -0.92
N LYS A 238 7.15 -6.65 0.16
CA LYS A 238 8.47 -6.79 0.78
C LYS A 238 8.67 -8.20 1.34
N ASP A 239 7.66 -8.76 1.99
CA ASP A 239 7.69 -10.10 2.58
C ASP A 239 7.80 -11.18 1.49
N LYS A 240 7.09 -11.02 0.36
CA LYS A 240 7.28 -11.85 -0.84
C LYS A 240 8.71 -11.75 -1.36
N ASN A 241 9.25 -10.54 -1.51
CA ASN A 241 10.61 -10.37 -2.06
C ASN A 241 11.67 -10.94 -1.12
N LEU A 242 11.49 -10.79 0.20
CA LEU A 242 12.34 -11.47 1.20
C LEU A 242 12.32 -12.98 0.97
N LEU A 243 11.14 -13.56 0.78
CA LEU A 243 11.01 -14.98 0.49
C LEU A 243 11.66 -15.34 -0.85
N LEU A 244 11.51 -14.54 -1.91
CA LEU A 244 12.13 -14.84 -3.21
C LEU A 244 13.66 -14.72 -3.19
N ASP A 245 14.20 -13.74 -2.47
CA ASP A 245 15.64 -13.53 -2.34
C ASP A 245 16.28 -14.65 -1.49
N ASP A 246 15.55 -15.18 -0.50
CA ASP A 246 16.00 -16.26 0.38
C ASP A 246 15.52 -17.67 -0.04
N CYS A 247 14.66 -17.80 -1.06
CA CYS A 247 14.19 -19.07 -1.62
C CYS A 247 14.76 -19.28 -3.03
N CYS A 248 16.02 -19.70 -3.14
CA CYS A 248 16.37 -20.59 -4.24
C CYS A 248 15.97 -22.02 -3.86
N VAL A 249 15.93 -22.93 -4.85
CA VAL A 249 15.65 -24.36 -4.64
C VAL A 249 16.54 -24.95 -3.53
N GLU A 250 17.76 -24.43 -3.39
CA GLU A 250 18.77 -24.88 -2.43
C GLU A 250 18.57 -24.33 -1.01
N THR A 251 17.85 -23.21 -0.84
CA THR A 251 17.63 -22.53 0.46
C THR A 251 16.18 -22.55 0.92
N PHE A 252 15.32 -23.32 0.24
CA PHE A 252 13.89 -23.38 0.54
C PHE A 252 13.62 -23.84 1.98
N VAL A 253 12.98 -22.97 2.77
CA VAL A 253 12.61 -23.30 4.14
C VAL A 253 11.28 -24.04 4.15
N VAL A 254 11.38 -25.36 4.31
CA VAL A 254 10.22 -26.25 4.43
C VAL A 254 9.59 -26.04 5.81
N PRO A 255 8.30 -25.65 5.89
CA PRO A 255 7.65 -25.46 7.17
C PRO A 255 7.70 -26.76 8.01
N HIS A 256 7.98 -26.60 9.29
CA HIS A 256 8.09 -27.71 10.23
C HIS A 256 6.77 -28.51 10.28
N GLY A 257 6.84 -29.82 10.07
CA GLY A 257 5.65 -30.71 10.05
C GLY A 257 5.05 -30.97 8.67
N THR A 258 5.69 -30.53 7.58
CA THR A 258 5.29 -30.88 6.21
C THR A 258 5.49 -32.38 5.96
N THR A 259 4.42 -33.12 5.69
CA THR A 259 4.46 -34.59 5.53
C THR A 259 4.95 -35.05 4.15
N ASN A 260 4.93 -34.18 3.14
CA ASN A 260 5.33 -34.50 1.77
C ASN A 260 6.20 -33.38 1.17
N GLN A 261 7.39 -33.23 1.77
CA GLN A 261 8.36 -32.19 1.43
C GLN A 261 8.80 -32.23 -0.03
N GLU A 262 9.00 -33.42 -0.58
CA GLU A 262 9.45 -33.64 -1.96
C GLU A 262 8.40 -33.18 -2.99
N GLU A 263 7.11 -33.44 -2.73
CA GLU A 263 6.04 -32.95 -3.59
C GLU A 263 5.86 -31.43 -3.50
N LEU A 264 6.07 -30.84 -2.32
CA LEU A 264 6.04 -29.38 -2.14
C LEU A 264 7.15 -28.70 -2.94
N ILE A 265 8.39 -29.19 -2.83
CA ILE A 265 9.55 -28.69 -3.59
C ILE A 265 9.29 -28.81 -5.10
N ASN A 266 8.84 -29.98 -5.57
CA ASN A 266 8.51 -30.19 -6.99
C ASN A 266 7.42 -29.23 -7.51
N ARG A 267 6.40 -28.91 -6.71
CA ARG A 267 5.35 -27.96 -7.09
C ARG A 267 5.88 -26.53 -7.18
N LEU A 268 6.80 -26.16 -6.28
CA LEU A 268 7.44 -24.85 -6.28
C LEU A 268 8.40 -24.68 -7.45
N GLU A 269 9.24 -25.67 -7.73
CA GLU A 269 10.11 -25.69 -8.91
C GLU A 269 9.30 -25.50 -10.19
N LYS A 270 8.19 -26.25 -10.36
CA LYS A 270 7.27 -26.06 -11.49
C LYS A 270 6.67 -24.66 -11.56
N ALA A 271 6.34 -24.04 -10.42
CA ALA A 271 5.78 -22.69 -10.38
C ALA A 271 6.82 -21.61 -10.75
N ILE A 272 8.08 -21.80 -10.31
CA ILE A 272 9.22 -20.93 -10.64
C ILE A 272 9.59 -21.07 -12.12
N ASP A 273 9.62 -22.30 -12.63
CA ASP A 273 9.90 -22.60 -14.05
C ASP A 273 8.79 -22.08 -14.97
N ALA A 274 7.53 -22.18 -14.56
CA ALA A 274 6.41 -21.57 -15.30
C ALA A 274 6.54 -20.05 -15.40
N TYR A 275 7.13 -19.40 -14.39
CA TYR A 275 7.45 -17.97 -14.41
C TYR A 275 8.66 -17.62 -15.28
N SER A 276 9.57 -18.57 -15.46
CA SER A 276 10.82 -18.44 -16.22
C SER A 276 10.67 -18.91 -17.69
N SER A 277 9.51 -19.45 -18.06
CA SER A 277 9.23 -19.95 -19.40
C SER A 277 9.04 -18.81 -20.42
N PRO A 278 9.67 -18.88 -21.61
CA PRO A 278 9.58 -17.83 -22.64
C PRO A 278 8.19 -17.68 -23.29
N ASN A 279 7.20 -18.49 -22.88
CA ASN A 279 5.81 -18.42 -23.36
C ASN A 279 4.86 -17.66 -22.41
N CYS A 280 5.39 -16.94 -21.42
CA CYS A 280 4.59 -16.03 -20.61
C CYS A 280 4.10 -14.85 -21.49
N PRO A 281 2.80 -14.49 -21.50
CA PRO A 281 2.31 -13.39 -22.33
C PRO A 281 3.09 -12.10 -22.03
N PRO A 282 3.43 -11.29 -23.05
CA PRO A 282 4.26 -10.11 -22.87
C PRO A 282 3.55 -9.12 -21.94
N GLY A 283 4.05 -8.99 -20.71
CA GLY A 283 3.47 -8.12 -19.68
C GLY A 283 3.95 -8.37 -18.25
N CYS A 284 4.54 -9.54 -17.94
CA CYS A 284 4.98 -9.86 -16.58
C CYS A 284 6.48 -9.63 -16.29
N ALA A 285 7.32 -9.38 -17.30
CA ALA A 285 8.77 -9.33 -17.13
C ALA A 285 9.36 -7.92 -16.96
N ASP A 286 8.64 -6.86 -17.32
CA ASP A 286 9.17 -5.49 -17.30
C ASP A 286 8.50 -4.64 -16.23
N GLN A 287 9.05 -4.67 -15.03
CA GLN A 287 9.04 -3.57 -14.06
C GLN A 287 10.04 -3.88 -12.93
N ARG A 288 11.33 -3.65 -13.25
CA ARG A 288 12.36 -3.35 -12.23
C ARG A 288 12.35 -1.86 -11.93
#